data_AF-A0A663E220-F1
#
_entry.id   AF-A0A663E220-F1
#
_cell.length_a   1.000
_cell.length_b   1.000
_cell.length_c   1.000
_cell.angle_alpha   90.00
_cell.angle_beta   90.00
_cell.angle_gamma   90.00
#
_symmetry.space_group_name_H-M   'P 1'
#
loop_
_entity.id
_entity.type
_entity.pdbx_description
1 polymer ?
#
loop_
_entity_poly.entity_id
_entity_poly.type
_entity_poly.pdbx_seq_one_letter_code
_entity_poly.pdbx_strand_id
1 'polypeptide(L)' 'MRALLMACLAAVFCVDFANSLTCYTCSNQISNSECLKASPCAKNDTACMTTVVKIGAGESRCHELPGL' A
#
# COMPACT_ATOMS: atom_id res chain seq x y z
N MET A 1 -27.88 4.53 32.01
CA MET A 1 -26.65 5.21 31.54
C MET A 1 -25.51 4.24 31.28
N ARG A 2 -25.08 3.43 32.26
CA ARG A 2 -23.97 2.47 32.09
C ARG A 2 -24.24 1.38 31.03
N ALA A 3 -25.45 0.82 31.00
CA ALA A 3 -25.82 -0.20 30.02
C ALA A 3 -25.78 0.30 28.56
N LEU A 4 -26.16 1.55 28.32
CA LEU A 4 -26.07 2.18 26.99
C LEU A 4 -24.63 2.36 26.54
N LEU A 5 -23.74 2.78 27.45
CA LEU A 5 -22.31 2.91 27.15
C LEU A 5 -21.67 1.55 26.82
N MET A 6 -22.04 0.49 27.55
CA MET A 6 -21.56 -0.87 27.28
C MET A 6 -22.10 -1.43 25.96
N ALA A 7 -23.35 -1.13 25.63
CA ALA A 7 -23.95 -1.50 24.34
C ALA A 7 -23.27 -0.78 23.16
N CYS A 8 -22.95 0.51 23.32
CA CYS A 8 -22.19 1.25 22.31
C CYS A 8 -20.78 0.69 22.11
N LEU A 9 -20.06 0.33 23.19
CA LEU A 9 -18.75 -0.30 23.07
C LEU A 9 -18.83 -1.60 22.27
N ALA A 10 -19.78 -2.48 22.60
CA ALA A 10 -19.96 -3.76 21.90
C ALA A 10 -20.23 -3.57 20.39
N ALA A 11 -21.01 -2.56 20.00
CA ALA A 11 -21.28 -2.24 18.60
C ALA A 11 -20.03 -1.81 17.81
N VAL A 12 -19.07 -1.13 18.46
CA VAL A 12 -17.80 -0.73 17.84
C VAL A 12 -16.85 -1.92 17.64
N PHE A 13 -16.98 -2.99 18.41
CA PHE A 13 -16.20 -4.22 18.19
C PHE A 13 -16.80 -5.13 17.09
N CYS A 14 -18.05 -4.90 16.68
CA CYS A 14 -18.70 -5.63 15.59
C CYS A 14 -18.43 -5.03 14.21
N VAL A 15 -17.76 -3.88 14.11
CA VAL A 15 -17.20 -3.46 12.83
C VAL A 15 -15.91 -4.24 12.62
N ASP A 16 -15.93 -5.15 11.66
CA ASP A 16 -14.70 -5.59 11.01
C ASP A 16 -13.94 -4.31 10.64
N PHE A 17 -12.82 -4.05 11.32
CA PHE A 17 -11.79 -3.18 10.78
C PHE A 17 -11.29 -3.92 9.53
N ALA A 18 -12.07 -3.83 8.45
CA ALA A 18 -11.57 -3.95 7.10
C ALA A 18 -10.64 -2.74 6.95
N ASN A 19 -9.46 -2.83 7.57
CA ASN A 19 -8.32 -2.00 7.27
C ASN A 19 -8.08 -2.23 5.79
N SER A 20 -8.75 -1.42 4.97
CA SER A 20 -8.55 -1.41 3.53
C SER A 20 -7.14 -0.92 3.36
N LEU A 21 -6.24 -1.88 3.16
CA LEU A 21 -4.87 -1.62 2.84
C LEU A 21 -4.86 -0.61 1.69
N THR A 22 -4.10 0.46 1.84
CA THR A 22 -3.93 1.45 0.79
C THR A 22 -2.50 1.33 0.29
N CYS A 23 -2.35 1.09 -1.01
CA CYS A 23 -1.05 0.93 -1.66
C CYS A 23 -0.82 2.04 -2.68
N TYR A 24 0.45 2.26 -2.99
CA TYR A 24 0.88 3.10 -4.10
C TYR A 24 0.82 2.32 -5.42
N THR A 25 0.36 2.98 -6.48
CA THR A 25 0.07 2.35 -7.78
C THR A 25 0.59 3.18 -8.95
N CYS A 26 1.07 2.50 -9.97
CA CYS A 26 1.44 3.06 -11.27
C CYS A 26 1.46 1.95 -12.33
N SER A 27 1.35 2.34 -13.60
CA SER A 27 1.47 1.43 -14.74
C SER A 27 2.53 1.94 -15.69
N ASN A 28 3.59 1.16 -15.90
CA ASN A 28 4.66 1.45 -16.87
C ASN A 28 5.30 2.84 -16.70
N GLN A 29 5.66 3.20 -15.46
CA GLN A 29 6.34 4.46 -15.18
C GLN A 29 7.83 4.25 -14.90
N ILE A 30 8.66 5.14 -15.47
CA ILE A 30 10.11 5.15 -15.24
C ILE A 30 10.46 5.98 -13.99
N SER A 31 9.73 7.07 -13.75
CA SER A 31 9.97 7.94 -12.59
C SER A 31 9.25 7.44 -11.35
N ASN A 32 9.97 7.30 -10.24
CA ASN A 32 9.41 6.89 -8.96
C ASN A 32 8.31 7.86 -8.45
N SER A 33 8.40 9.15 -8.78
CA SER A 33 7.40 10.15 -8.38
C SER A 33 6.00 9.83 -8.91
N GLU A 34 5.94 9.27 -10.11
CA GLU A 34 4.69 8.91 -10.79
C GLU A 34 4.05 7.65 -10.22
N CYS A 35 4.75 6.96 -9.32
CA CYS A 35 4.24 5.79 -8.59
C CYS A 35 3.62 6.11 -7.24
N LEU A 36 3.52 7.38 -6.84
CA LEU A 36 3.00 7.79 -5.53
C LEU A 36 1.47 7.96 -5.49
N LYS A 37 0.73 7.38 -6.44
CA LYS A 37 -0.73 7.42 -6.44
C LYS A 37 -1.29 6.38 -5.47
N ALA A 38 -1.79 6.83 -4.33
CA ALA A 38 -2.46 5.97 -3.36
C ALA A 38 -3.81 5.46 -3.91
N SER A 39 -4.08 4.17 -3.72
CA SER A 39 -5.34 3.51 -4.10
C SER A 39 -5.72 2.46 -3.05
N PRO A 40 -7.02 2.34 -2.68
CA PRO A 40 -7.48 1.27 -1.81
C PRO A 40 -7.31 -0.10 -2.49
N CYS A 41 -6.95 -1.11 -1.71
CA CYS A 41 -6.80 -2.50 -2.13
C CYS A 41 -8.08 -3.30 -1.86
N ALA A 42 -8.13 -4.53 -2.37
CA ALA A 42 -9.23 -5.44 -2.08
C ALA A 42 -9.24 -5.80 -0.60
N LYS A 43 -10.41 -6.18 -0.07
CA LYS A 43 -10.59 -6.47 1.37
C LYS A 43 -9.69 -7.58 1.91
N ASN A 44 -9.24 -8.48 1.03
CA ASN A 44 -8.44 -9.63 1.39
C ASN A 44 -6.94 -9.42 1.13
N ASP A 45 -6.55 -8.26 0.58
CA ASP A 45 -5.14 -7.94 0.37
C ASP A 45 -4.49 -7.58 1.70
N THR A 46 -3.34 -8.19 1.98
CA THR A 46 -2.62 -8.03 3.26
C THR A 46 -1.25 -7.37 3.09
N ALA A 47 -0.78 -7.19 1.86
CA ALA A 47 0.49 -6.56 1.55
C ALA A 47 0.48 -5.85 0.18
N CYS A 48 1.32 -4.83 0.03
CA CYS A 48 1.59 -4.18 -1.25
C CYS A 48 2.72 -4.91 -1.99
N MET A 49 2.62 -5.02 -3.31
CA MET A 49 3.67 -5.58 -4.15
C MET A 49 4.06 -4.59 -5.25
N THR A 50 5.35 -4.49 -5.53
CA THR A 50 5.89 -3.65 -6.61
C THR A 50 6.75 -4.51 -7.53
N THR A 51 6.39 -4.55 -8.81
CA THR A 51 7.19 -5.20 -9.84
C THR A 51 8.00 -4.14 -10.58
N VAL A 52 9.32 -4.27 -10.58
CA VAL A 52 10.22 -3.39 -11.33
C VAL A 52 10.84 -4.15 -12.49
N VAL A 53 10.87 -3.52 -13.66
CA VAL A 53 11.54 -4.07 -14.85
C VAL A 53 12.67 -3.13 -15.22
N LYS A 54 13.88 -3.68 -15.37
CA LYS A 54 15.03 -2.92 -15.86
C LYS A 54 14.93 -2.82 -17.37
N ILE A 55 14.66 -1.62 -17.90
CA ILE A 55 14.62 -1.35 -19.33
C ILE A 55 15.96 -0.73 -19.73
N GLY A 56 16.74 -1.40 -20.58
CA GLY A 56 18.04 -0.93 -21.04
C GLY A 56 18.19 -1.01 -22.55
N ALA A 57 18.36 0.14 -23.21
CA ALA A 57 18.94 0.25 -24.54
C ALA A 57 20.20 1.11 -24.38
N GLY A 58 21.36 0.46 -24.19
CA GLY A 58 22.62 1.14 -23.87
C GLY A 58 22.76 1.46 -22.39
N GLU A 59 23.97 1.27 -21.88
CA GLU A 59 24.34 1.32 -20.46
C GLU A 59 24.03 2.68 -19.80
N SER A 60 22.85 2.78 -19.20
CA SER A 60 22.57 3.75 -18.14
C SER A 60 22.70 3.00 -16.82
N ARG A 61 23.90 2.99 -16.26
CA ARG A 61 24.16 2.39 -14.95
C ARG A 61 23.38 3.17 -13.90
N CYS A 62 22.41 2.53 -13.26
CA CYS A 62 22.24 2.78 -11.83
C CYS A 62 23.60 2.38 -11.22
N HIS A 63 24.44 3.35 -10.89
CA HIS A 63 25.64 3.08 -10.11
C HIS A 63 25.15 2.51 -8.78
N GLU A 64 25.26 1.19 -8.61
CA GLU A 64 25.19 0.55 -7.29
C GLU A 64 26.24 1.26 -6.43
N LEU A 65 25.78 2.02 -5.42
CA LEU A 65 26.67 2.46 -4.36
C LEU A 65 27.14 1.20 -3.63
N PRO A 66 28.45 0.90 -3.59
CA PRO A 66 28.94 -0.23 -2.82
C PRO A 66 28.79 0.10 -1.33
N GLY A 67 27.99 -0.69 -0.62
CA GLY A 67 28.06 -0.77 0.85
C GLY A 67 26.81 -0.37 1.64
N LEU A 68 25.66 -0.98 1.34
CA LEU A 68 24.65 -1.24 2.39
C LEU A 68 24.26 -2.72 2.39
#